data_AF-A0A526YQM1-F1
#
_entry.id   AF-A0A526YQM1-F1
#
_cell.length_a   1.000
_cell.length_b   1.000
_cell.length_c   1.000
_cell.angle_alpha   90.00
_cell.angle_beta   90.00
_cell.angle_gamma   90.00
#
_symmetry.space_group_name_H-M   'P 1'
#
loop_
_entity.id
_entity.type
_entity.pdbx_description
1 polymer ?
#
loop_
_entity_poly.entity_id
_entity_poly.type
_entity_poly.pdbx_seq_one_letter_code
_entity_poly.pdbx_strand_id
1 'polypeptide(L)'
;MPLAASLVAVAFGFGGYFFGLASQNQPHGLEVAGQDSPLSEALGQVASGEETVLAGSTDRIRAVATFRNGTGSLCREFEIDSANRSTLISVACHSDNGWAVNFAVVAPARDGGYAPASSTEALDSYLAATGAHEPLSREDEAAALRSLGQ
;
A
#
# COMPACT_ATOMS: atom_id res chain seq x y z
N MET A 1 29.61 60.39 -31.39
CA MET A 1 28.82 61.32 -30.54
C MET A 1 27.37 61.28 -31.00
N PRO A 2 26.40 61.50 -30.11
CA PRO A 2 26.11 60.71 -28.91
C PRO A 2 25.39 59.40 -29.37
N LEU A 3 24.46 58.69 -28.72
CA LEU A 3 23.95 58.61 -27.33
C LEU A 3 24.17 57.15 -26.82
N ALA A 4 23.83 56.89 -25.56
CA ALA A 4 23.58 55.55 -25.03
C ALA A 4 22.18 55.51 -24.38
N ALA A 5 21.52 54.36 -24.39
CA ALA A 5 20.25 54.15 -23.70
C ALA A 5 20.42 53.07 -22.61
N SER A 6 20.53 53.52 -21.37
CA SER A 6 20.72 52.67 -20.19
C SER A 6 19.38 52.16 -19.68
N LEU A 7 19.21 50.84 -19.53
CA LEU A 7 18.12 50.26 -18.75
C LEU A 7 18.66 49.71 -17.44
N VAL A 8 18.58 50.52 -16.39
CA VAL A 8 18.92 50.12 -15.01
C VAL A 8 17.66 49.53 -14.37
N ALA A 9 17.58 48.20 -14.29
CA ALA A 9 16.54 47.52 -13.53
C ALA A 9 16.94 47.44 -12.05
N VAL A 10 16.44 48.37 -11.23
CA VAL A 10 16.61 48.31 -9.77
C VAL A 10 15.48 47.49 -9.16
N ALA A 11 15.76 46.24 -8.81
CA ALA A 11 14.89 45.41 -7.99
C ALA A 11 15.35 45.45 -6.52
N PHE A 12 14.77 46.33 -5.71
CA PHE A 12 14.90 46.23 -4.25
C PHE A 12 14.08 45.05 -3.75
N GLY A 13 14.74 44.11 -3.05
CA GLY A 13 14.14 42.84 -2.66
C GLY A 13 13.40 42.86 -1.32
N PHE A 14 12.69 41.77 -1.05
CA PHE A 14 12.20 41.39 0.28
C PHE A 14 12.13 39.86 0.39
N GLY A 15 12.63 39.31 1.50
CA GLY A 15 12.17 38.03 2.05
C GLY A 15 12.68 36.70 1.44
N GLY A 16 13.54 36.02 2.18
CA GLY A 16 13.28 34.61 2.52
C GLY A 16 13.69 33.51 1.52
N TYR A 17 14.94 33.06 1.66
CA TYR A 17 15.33 31.64 1.78
C TYR A 17 14.28 30.57 1.34
N PHE A 18 14.28 30.20 0.06
CA PHE A 18 13.61 28.99 -0.45
C PHE A 18 14.59 28.05 -1.18
N PHE A 19 15.71 27.74 -0.50
CA PHE A 19 16.52 26.56 -0.79
C PHE A 19 16.11 25.44 0.16
N GLY A 20 15.79 24.25 -0.37
CA GLY A 20 15.64 23.04 0.46
C GLY A 20 14.29 22.33 0.46
N LEU A 21 13.51 22.38 -0.62
CA LEU A 21 12.41 21.41 -0.86
C LEU A 21 12.52 20.72 -2.22
N ALA A 22 13.75 20.34 -2.60
CA ALA A 22 13.95 19.05 -3.27
C ALA A 22 13.75 17.94 -2.21
N SER A 23 12.51 17.81 -1.72
CA SER A 23 12.12 16.63 -0.97
C SER A 23 12.31 15.46 -1.92
N GLN A 24 13.28 14.61 -1.61
CA GLN A 24 13.48 13.36 -2.32
C GLN A 24 12.17 12.59 -2.20
N ASN A 25 11.36 12.58 -3.25
CA ASN A 25 10.17 11.76 -3.33
C ASN A 25 10.64 10.32 -3.55
N GLN A 26 11.21 9.73 -2.50
CA GLN A 26 11.36 8.30 -2.38
C GLN A 26 10.00 7.77 -1.96
N PRO A 27 9.26 7.04 -2.83
CA PRO A 27 8.05 6.35 -2.41
C PRO A 27 8.46 5.15 -1.54
N HIS A 28 8.78 5.41 -0.27
CA HIS A 28 8.92 4.39 0.79
C HIS A 28 7.57 4.15 1.48
N GLY A 29 6.49 4.26 0.73
CA GLY A 29 5.12 4.02 1.15
C GLY A 29 4.40 3.28 0.04
N LEU A 30 3.56 2.32 0.42
CA LEU A 30 2.80 1.50 -0.51
C LEU A 30 1.83 2.39 -1.30
N GLU A 31 2.15 2.71 -2.55
CA GLU A 31 1.36 3.64 -3.37
C GLU A 31 0.09 2.94 -3.90
N VAL A 32 -0.97 2.95 -3.09
CA VAL A 32 -2.28 2.40 -3.43
C VAL A 32 -3.12 3.47 -4.14
N ALA A 33 -2.64 3.90 -5.31
CA ALA A 33 -3.26 4.95 -6.12
C ALA A 33 -3.51 4.47 -7.56
N GLY A 34 -4.36 3.45 -7.71
CA GLY A 34 -4.85 3.05 -9.03
C GLY A 34 -5.30 1.59 -9.14
N GLN A 35 -6.29 1.39 -10.01
CA GLN A 35 -6.77 0.09 -10.47
C GLN A 35 -5.63 -0.76 -11.09
N ASP A 36 -4.64 -0.10 -11.70
CA ASP A 36 -3.51 -0.71 -12.43
C ASP A 36 -2.17 -0.71 -11.65
N SER A 37 -2.20 -0.69 -10.32
CA SER A 37 -0.96 -0.84 -9.53
C SER A 37 -0.50 -2.30 -9.46
N PRO A 38 0.82 -2.59 -9.36
CA PRO A 38 1.34 -3.95 -9.16
C PRO A 38 0.74 -4.66 -7.93
N LEU A 39 0.36 -3.89 -6.90
CA LEU A 39 -0.37 -4.38 -5.74
C LEU A 39 -1.80 -4.79 -6.11
N SER A 40 -2.54 -3.93 -6.83
CA SER A 40 -3.90 -4.22 -7.29
C SER A 40 -3.95 -5.50 -8.13
N GLU A 41 -2.99 -5.68 -9.03
CA GLU A 41 -2.86 -6.90 -9.84
C GLU A 41 -2.60 -8.13 -8.96
N ALA A 42 -1.64 -8.07 -8.04
CA ALA A 42 -1.35 -9.17 -7.11
C ALA A 42 -2.56 -9.51 -6.22
N LEU A 43 -3.29 -8.51 -5.73
CA LEU A 43 -4.52 -8.68 -4.95
C LEU A 43 -5.68 -9.24 -5.80
N GLY A 44 -5.67 -9.08 -7.13
CA GLY A 44 -6.61 -9.72 -8.04
C GLY A 44 -6.27 -11.16 -8.42
N GLN A 45 -4.99 -11.57 -8.35
CA GLN A 45 -4.51 -12.82 -8.96
C GLN A 45 -3.96 -13.87 -7.98
N VAL A 46 -3.21 -13.47 -6.94
CA VAL A 46 -2.52 -14.42 -6.04
C VAL A 46 -3.55 -15.10 -5.13
N ALA A 47 -3.59 -16.43 -5.06
CA ALA A 47 -4.53 -17.15 -4.18
C ALA A 47 -4.11 -17.07 -2.70
N SER A 48 -5.06 -17.18 -1.76
CA SER A 48 -4.74 -17.22 -0.33
C SER A 48 -3.82 -18.41 0.00
N GLY A 49 -2.76 -18.13 0.76
CA GLY A 49 -1.69 -19.07 1.08
C GLY A 49 -0.53 -19.08 0.07
N GLU A 50 -0.61 -18.32 -1.02
CA GLU A 50 0.44 -18.21 -2.05
C GLU A 50 1.18 -16.87 -1.97
N GLU A 51 2.39 -16.82 -2.52
CA GLU A 51 3.25 -15.63 -2.56
C GLU A 51 3.81 -15.36 -3.96
N THR A 52 4.12 -14.10 -4.25
CA THR A 52 4.81 -13.67 -5.47
C THR A 52 5.70 -12.45 -5.19
N VAL A 53 6.56 -12.08 -6.14
CA VAL A 53 7.31 -10.83 -6.11
C VAL A 53 6.45 -9.73 -6.73
N LEU A 54 6.29 -8.59 -6.05
CA LEU A 54 5.55 -7.44 -6.60
C LEU A 54 6.30 -6.89 -7.83
N ALA A 55 5.60 -6.77 -8.96
CA ALA A 55 6.20 -6.37 -10.22
C ALA A 55 6.90 -5.00 -10.12
N GLY A 56 8.12 -4.92 -10.68
CA GLY A 56 8.97 -3.72 -10.58
C GLY A 56 9.71 -3.54 -9.24
N SER A 57 9.58 -4.46 -8.29
CA SER A 57 10.24 -4.40 -6.97
C SER A 57 11.02 -5.69 -6.64
N THR A 58 11.66 -5.71 -5.46
CA THR A 58 12.21 -6.92 -4.83
C THR A 58 11.36 -7.47 -3.68
N ASP A 59 10.24 -6.82 -3.39
CA ASP A 59 9.42 -7.13 -2.22
C ASP A 59 8.48 -8.30 -2.53
N ARG A 60 8.34 -9.24 -1.59
CA ARG A 60 7.43 -10.38 -1.73
C ARG A 60 6.09 -10.05 -1.09
N ILE A 61 5.01 -10.26 -1.82
CA ILE A 61 3.65 -10.24 -1.29
C ILE A 61 3.16 -11.67 -1.08
N ARG A 62 2.59 -11.96 0.09
CA ARG A 62 1.86 -13.19 0.40
C ARG A 62 0.40 -12.86 0.69
N ALA A 63 -0.53 -13.47 -0.03
CA ALA A 63 -1.94 -13.38 0.32
C ALA A 63 -2.21 -14.34 1.50
N VAL A 64 -2.83 -13.84 2.57
CA VAL A 64 -3.13 -14.65 3.77
C VAL A 64 -4.53 -15.23 3.68
N ALA A 65 -5.52 -14.36 3.50
CA ALA A 65 -6.93 -14.73 3.48
C ALA A 65 -7.74 -13.74 2.63
N THR A 66 -8.81 -14.23 2.00
CA THR A 66 -9.89 -13.40 1.44
C THR A 66 -11.14 -13.60 2.28
N PHE A 67 -11.83 -12.52 2.62
CA PHE A 67 -13.04 -12.53 3.45
C PHE A 67 -14.02 -11.43 2.99
N ARG A 68 -15.18 -11.34 3.65
CA ARG A 68 -16.08 -10.18 3.53
C ARG A 68 -16.15 -9.45 4.86
N ASN A 69 -16.13 -8.13 4.82
CA ASN A 69 -16.38 -7.31 6.02
C ASN A 69 -17.88 -7.18 6.31
N GLY A 70 -18.24 -6.46 7.38
CA GLY A 70 -19.64 -6.23 7.77
C GLY A 70 -20.47 -5.41 6.78
N THR A 71 -19.85 -4.76 5.78
CA THR A 71 -20.55 -4.11 4.65
C THR A 71 -20.69 -5.01 3.43
N GLY A 72 -20.22 -6.27 3.50
CA GLY A 72 -20.22 -7.23 2.40
C GLY A 72 -19.11 -7.04 1.37
N SER A 73 -18.27 -6.01 1.53
CA SER A 73 -17.13 -5.71 0.66
C SER A 73 -16.11 -6.85 0.71
N LEU A 74 -15.57 -7.23 -0.45
CA LEU A 74 -14.53 -8.24 -0.53
C LEU A 74 -13.22 -7.64 -0.01
N CYS A 75 -12.62 -8.25 1.00
CA CYS A 75 -11.37 -7.79 1.59
C CYS A 75 -10.32 -8.91 1.57
N ARG A 76 -9.05 -8.54 1.44
CA ARG A 76 -7.91 -9.44 1.45
C ARG A 76 -6.92 -9.00 2.51
N GLU A 77 -6.53 -9.94 3.35
CA GLU A 77 -5.38 -9.83 4.22
C GLU A 77 -4.13 -10.28 3.45
N PHE A 78 -3.07 -9.51 3.53
CA PHE A 78 -1.81 -9.79 2.87
C PHE A 78 -0.61 -9.28 3.69
N GLU A 79 0.53 -9.91 3.48
CA GLU A 79 1.80 -9.52 4.05
C GLU A 79 2.77 -9.10 2.94
N ILE A 80 3.53 -8.03 3.15
CA ILE A 80 4.66 -7.65 2.28
C ILE A 80 5.96 -7.72 3.06
N ASP A 81 6.85 -8.63 2.67
CA ASP A 81 8.24 -8.67 3.15
C ASP A 81 9.07 -7.65 2.36
N SER A 82 9.48 -6.58 3.03
CA SER A 82 10.37 -5.58 2.43
C SER A 82 11.85 -5.93 2.65
N ALA A 83 12.70 -5.50 1.71
CA ALA A 83 14.15 -5.68 1.78
C ALA A 83 14.81 -5.21 3.11
N ASN A 84 14.17 -4.26 3.81
CA ASN A 84 14.63 -3.70 5.09
C ASN A 84 14.39 -4.60 6.33
N ARG A 85 14.06 -5.89 6.15
CA ARG A 85 13.76 -6.82 7.27
C ARG A 85 12.59 -6.29 8.13
N SER A 86 11.50 -5.97 7.46
CA SER A 86 10.19 -5.77 8.09
C SER A 86 9.10 -6.39 7.24
N THR A 87 8.05 -6.87 7.90
CA THR A 87 6.88 -7.48 7.26
C THR A 87 5.69 -6.56 7.51
N LEU A 88 5.13 -5.99 6.44
CA LEU A 88 3.94 -5.15 6.53
C LEU A 88 2.69 -6.03 6.46
N ILE A 89 1.97 -6.18 7.56
CA ILE A 89 0.68 -6.87 7.63
C ILE A 89 -0.41 -5.86 7.26
N SER A 90 -1.25 -6.17 6.28
CA SER A 90 -2.22 -5.23 5.71
C SER A 90 -3.56 -5.88 5.37
N VAL A 91 -4.62 -5.06 5.34
CA VAL A 91 -5.90 -5.42 4.73
C VAL A 91 -6.27 -4.39 3.68
N ALA A 92 -6.59 -4.88 2.48
CA ALA A 92 -7.22 -4.10 1.43
C ALA A 92 -8.65 -4.56 1.17
N CYS A 93 -9.59 -3.64 1.01
CA CYS A 93 -10.95 -3.94 0.57
C CYS A 93 -11.19 -3.41 -0.83
N HIS A 94 -11.91 -4.19 -1.64
CA HIS A 94 -12.31 -3.80 -2.98
C HIS A 94 -13.47 -2.78 -2.92
N SER A 95 -13.36 -1.75 -3.75
CA SER A 95 -14.32 -0.67 -3.92
C SER A 95 -14.57 -0.40 -5.41
N ASP A 96 -15.48 0.51 -5.74
CA ASP A 96 -15.75 0.91 -7.13
C ASP A 96 -14.50 1.46 -7.85
N ASN A 97 -13.51 1.94 -7.11
CA ASN A 97 -12.23 2.46 -7.63
C ASN A 97 -11.08 1.43 -7.54
N GLY A 98 -11.39 0.14 -7.33
CA GLY A 98 -10.43 -0.94 -7.12
C GLY A 98 -10.07 -1.17 -5.66
N TRP A 99 -8.91 -1.81 -5.42
CA TRP A 99 -8.41 -2.12 -4.08
C TRP A 99 -7.95 -0.87 -3.33
N ALA A 100 -8.48 -0.66 -2.13
CA ALA A 100 -8.01 0.36 -1.19
C ALA A 100 -7.42 -0.33 0.06
N VAL A 101 -6.23 0.08 0.52
CA VAL A 101 -5.68 -0.40 1.79
C VAL A 101 -6.32 0.37 2.94
N ASN A 102 -6.97 -0.36 3.85
CA ASN A 102 -7.73 0.18 4.98
C ASN A 102 -7.05 -0.07 6.33
N PHE A 103 -6.13 -1.04 6.39
CA PHE A 103 -5.31 -1.35 7.54
C PHE A 103 -3.89 -1.70 7.09
N ALA A 104 -2.90 -1.21 7.82
CA ALA A 104 -1.49 -1.52 7.61
C ALA A 104 -0.72 -1.38 8.94
N VAL A 105 0.02 -2.41 9.34
CA VAL A 105 0.90 -2.40 10.51
C VAL A 105 2.23 -3.04 10.17
N VAL A 106 3.33 -2.41 10.59
CA VAL A 106 4.67 -2.97 10.43
C VAL A 106 4.93 -3.95 11.58
N ALA A 107 5.14 -5.22 11.25
CA ALA A 107 5.83 -6.15 12.12
C ALA A 107 7.34 -6.07 11.86
N PRO A 108 8.21 -5.99 12.89
CA PRO A 108 9.64 -6.20 12.68
C PRO A 108 9.87 -7.63 12.15
N ALA A 109 10.86 -7.84 11.28
CA ALA A 109 11.11 -9.18 10.74
C ALA A 109 11.39 -10.20 11.84
N ARG A 110 11.17 -11.46 11.47
CA ARG A 110 11.44 -12.66 12.27
C ARG A 110 12.96 -12.94 12.38
N ASP A 111 13.75 -11.95 12.77
CA ASP A 111 15.16 -12.13 13.12
C ASP A 111 15.25 -13.01 14.37
N GLY A 112 15.71 -14.25 14.20
CA GLY A 112 15.72 -15.27 15.26
C GLY A 112 14.36 -15.93 15.54
N GLY A 113 13.36 -15.74 14.69
CA GLY A 113 12.05 -16.40 14.81
C GLY A 113 11.07 -15.78 15.83
N TYR A 114 11.46 -14.69 16.50
CA TYR A 114 10.58 -13.95 17.41
C TYR A 114 9.86 -12.82 16.66
N ALA A 115 8.53 -12.89 16.56
CA ALA A 115 7.67 -11.80 16.10
C ALA A 115 6.82 -11.30 17.27
N PRO A 116 6.71 -9.98 17.51
CA PRO A 116 5.81 -9.44 18.54
C PRO A 116 4.34 -9.73 18.22
N ALA A 117 3.59 -10.28 19.18
CA ALA A 117 2.16 -10.55 19.05
C ALA A 117 1.31 -9.27 18.85
N SER A 118 1.82 -8.10 19.20
CA SER A 118 1.10 -6.82 19.10
C SER A 118 0.66 -6.47 17.67
N SER A 119 1.41 -6.90 16.64
CA SER A 119 1.04 -6.65 15.25
C SER A 119 -0.15 -7.52 14.80
N THR A 120 -0.25 -8.75 15.32
CA THR A 120 -1.42 -9.62 15.11
C THR A 120 -2.60 -9.20 15.97
N GLU A 121 -2.39 -8.79 17.22
CA GLU A 121 -3.47 -8.26 18.09
C GLU A 121 -4.12 -6.99 17.49
N ALA A 122 -3.34 -6.14 16.81
CA ALA A 122 -3.85 -4.98 16.08
C ALA A 122 -4.69 -5.37 14.87
N LEU A 123 -4.29 -6.42 14.14
CA LEU A 123 -5.06 -6.99 13.03
C LEU A 123 -6.37 -7.62 13.53
N ASP A 124 -6.32 -8.47 14.55
CA ASP A 124 -7.49 -9.11 15.17
C ASP A 124 -8.51 -8.06 15.63
N SER A 125 -8.03 -6.98 16.26
CA SER A 125 -8.85 -5.84 16.67
C SER A 125 -9.51 -5.12 15.49
N TYR A 126 -8.80 -4.95 14.38
CA TYR A 126 -9.33 -4.36 13.14
C TYR A 126 -10.37 -5.26 12.46
N LEU A 127 -10.10 -6.57 12.37
CA LEU A 127 -11.02 -7.56 11.80
C LEU A 127 -12.33 -7.63 12.61
N ALA A 128 -12.23 -7.65 13.94
CA ALA A 128 -13.40 -7.60 14.82
C ALA A 128 -14.18 -6.28 14.66
N ALA A 129 -13.50 -5.13 14.62
CA ALA A 129 -14.14 -3.81 14.50
C ALA A 129 -14.81 -3.60 13.13
N THR A 130 -14.31 -4.21 12.06
CA THR A 130 -14.88 -4.14 10.71
C THR A 130 -15.91 -5.22 10.41
N GLY A 131 -16.18 -6.12 11.36
CA GLY A 131 -17.11 -7.23 11.18
C GLY A 131 -16.63 -8.21 10.12
N ALA A 132 -15.34 -8.53 10.09
CA ALA A 132 -14.80 -9.55 9.20
C ALA A 132 -15.50 -10.90 9.43
N HIS A 133 -16.03 -11.47 8.36
CA HIS A 133 -16.53 -12.84 8.33
C HIS A 133 -15.37 -13.83 8.26
N GLU A 134 -15.67 -15.11 8.47
CA GLU A 134 -14.71 -16.20 8.29
C GLU A 134 -14.10 -16.19 6.87
N PRO A 135 -12.81 -16.55 6.69
CA PRO A 135 -12.18 -16.64 5.38
C PRO A 135 -12.97 -17.49 4.39
N LEU A 136 -12.99 -17.05 3.13
CA LEU A 136 -13.64 -17.78 2.04
C LEU A 136 -12.95 -19.12 1.78
N SER A 137 -13.72 -20.09 1.28
CA SER A 137 -13.15 -21.29 0.66
C SER A 137 -12.28 -20.93 -0.55
N ARG A 138 -11.39 -21.82 -0.98
CA ARG A 138 -10.55 -21.57 -2.17
C ARG A 138 -11.39 -21.44 -3.44
N GLU A 139 -12.50 -22.17 -3.50
CA GLU A 139 -13.49 -22.12 -4.58
C GLU A 139 -14.22 -20.76 -4.61
N ASP A 140 -14.69 -20.28 -3.45
CA ASP A 140 -15.40 -19.01 -3.31
C ASP A 140 -14.47 -17.80 -3.51
N GLU A 141 -13.22 -17.86 -3.00
CA GLU A 141 -12.19 -16.86 -3.29
C GLU A 141 -11.95 -16.76 -4.80
N ALA A 142 -11.68 -17.88 -5.47
CA ALA A 142 -11.41 -17.88 -6.90
C ALA A 142 -12.62 -17.42 -7.72
N ALA A 143 -13.85 -17.68 -7.27
CA ALA A 143 -15.06 -17.13 -7.87
C ALA A 143 -15.18 -15.62 -7.67
N ALA A 144 -14.92 -15.12 -6.45
CA ALA A 144 -14.96 -13.70 -6.12
C ALA A 144 -13.92 -12.92 -6.93
N LEU A 145 -12.66 -13.36 -6.96
CA LEU A 145 -11.58 -12.69 -7.72
C LEU A 145 -11.86 -12.66 -9.22
N ARG A 146 -12.35 -13.76 -9.81
CA ARG A 146 -12.78 -13.77 -11.23
C ARG A 146 -13.92 -12.78 -11.53
N SER A 147 -14.78 -12.49 -10.55
CA SER A 147 -15.87 -11.52 -10.73
C SER A 147 -15.43 -10.05 -10.68
N LEU A 148 -14.21 -9.76 -10.23
CA LEU A 148 -13.64 -8.40 -10.26
C LEU A 148 -13.06 -8.02 -11.63
N GLY A 149 -12.71 -9.00 -12.45
CA GLY A 149 -12.17 -8.82 -13.80
C GLY A 149 -13.23 -8.86 -14.92
N GLN A 150 -14.50 -8.66 -14.58
CA GLN A 150 -15.65 -8.62 -15.50
C GLN A 150 -16.28 -7.23 -15.53
#